data_AF-A0A553DMR8-F1
#
_entry.id   AF-A0A553DMR8-F1
#
_cell.length_a   1.000
_cell.length_b   1.000
_cell.length_c   1.000
_cell.angle_alpha   90.00
_cell.angle_beta   90.00
_cell.angle_gamma   90.00
#
_symmetry.space_group_name_H-M   'P 1'
#
loop_
_entity.id
_entity.type
_entity.pdbx_description
1 polymer ?
#
loop_
_entity_poly.entity_id
_entity_poly.type
_entity_poly.pdbx_seq_one_letter_code
_entity_poly.pdbx_strand_id
1 'polypeptide(L)'
;MKLSNSPESEIPTEFYIFVNLLNNVTKLNLENTKCISSSAFFQFITDSDKEFASKYLKGSISAFSPHNELNKNIKEDYINGKLEYLPFEHNPKCNVNLMSMFNNHITSEYRTEYNCEHFRKLYFPKYPSRLSSCYAFGDYESCKIVSEKYRWNLNSVKKFRLIPYEHNRVAKVNMEIVSLERYANTFSSLDAETQQKIWASYWNGIGNIKMELPTINGSQVFESGIIWEYLIEGILQLID
;
A
#
# COMPACT_ATOMS: atom_id res chain seq x y z
N MET A 1 -4.79 3.61 -19.52
CA MET A 1 -4.16 3.27 -18.23
C MET A 1 -3.80 1.79 -18.28
N LYS A 2 -2.64 1.37 -17.79
CA LYS A 2 -2.21 -0.04 -17.80
C LYS A 2 -1.86 -0.46 -16.38
N LEU A 3 -2.21 -1.70 -16.01
CA LEU A 3 -1.76 -2.26 -14.74
C LEU A 3 -0.24 -2.38 -14.77
N SER A 4 0.39 -2.02 -13.67
CA SER A 4 1.83 -2.11 -13.53
C SER A 4 2.33 -3.55 -13.67
N ASN A 5 1.51 -4.53 -13.23
CA ASN A 5 1.86 -5.95 -13.17
C ASN A 5 0.98 -6.88 -14.02
N SER A 6 0.26 -6.35 -15.02
CA SER A 6 -0.46 -7.21 -15.97
C SER A 6 -0.51 -6.60 -17.36
N PRO A 7 -0.13 -7.36 -18.41
CA PRO A 7 -0.18 -6.87 -19.79
C PRO A 7 -1.60 -6.84 -20.39
N GLU A 8 -2.57 -7.58 -19.82
CA GLU A 8 -3.87 -7.87 -20.48
C GLU A 8 -5.13 -7.76 -19.60
N SER A 9 -5.04 -7.32 -18.33
CA SER A 9 -6.26 -7.11 -17.52
C SER A 9 -6.71 -5.66 -17.47
N GLU A 10 -8.02 -5.45 -17.71
CA GLU A 10 -8.65 -4.15 -17.59
C GLU A 10 -8.60 -3.67 -16.13
N ILE A 11 -8.06 -2.47 -15.93
CA ILE A 11 -8.20 -1.78 -14.65
C ILE A 11 -9.69 -1.54 -14.43
N PRO A 12 -10.25 -1.89 -13.25
CA PRO A 12 -11.64 -1.58 -12.94
C PRO A 12 -11.94 -0.10 -13.18
N THR A 13 -13.09 0.20 -13.77
CA THR A 13 -13.55 1.58 -13.95
C THR A 13 -13.95 2.23 -12.61
N GLU A 14 -14.18 1.39 -11.60
CA GLU A 14 -14.68 1.75 -10.29
C GLU A 14 -13.92 0.95 -9.21
N PHE A 15 -13.71 1.60 -8.07
CA PHE A 15 -12.97 1.07 -6.95
C PHE A 15 -13.79 1.19 -5.67
N TYR A 16 -13.66 0.21 -4.78
CA TYR A 16 -14.34 0.17 -3.49
C TYR A 16 -13.31 0.28 -2.38
N ILE A 17 -13.50 1.23 -1.46
CA ILE A 17 -12.52 1.54 -0.41
C ILE A 17 -13.21 1.60 0.93
N PHE A 18 -12.66 0.92 1.94
CA PHE A 18 -13.07 1.09 3.33
C PHE A 18 -12.54 2.43 3.84
N VAL A 19 -13.44 3.38 4.04
CA VAL A 19 -13.08 4.74 4.44
C VAL A 19 -13.13 4.89 5.95
N ASN A 20 -12.04 5.38 6.56
CA ASN A 20 -12.03 5.73 7.96
C ASN A 20 -12.50 7.18 8.18
N LEU A 21 -13.79 7.40 8.37
CA LEU A 21 -14.36 8.73 8.66
C LEU A 21 -14.04 9.26 10.07
N LEU A 22 -13.41 8.45 10.94
CA LEU A 22 -12.85 8.93 12.20
C LEU A 22 -11.53 9.69 11.98
N ASN A 23 -10.87 9.49 10.84
CA ASN A 23 -9.71 10.27 10.45
C ASN A 23 -10.18 11.62 9.90
N ASN A 24 -9.86 12.71 10.62
CA ASN A 24 -10.29 14.06 10.26
C ASN A 24 -9.84 14.49 8.86
N VAL A 25 -8.65 14.07 8.41
CA VAL A 25 -8.16 14.39 7.05
C VAL A 25 -9.02 13.70 6.00
N THR A 26 -9.35 12.43 6.22
CA THR A 26 -10.21 11.65 5.32
C THR A 26 -11.61 12.25 5.27
N LYS A 27 -12.19 12.56 6.43
CA LYS A 27 -13.51 13.20 6.54
C LYS A 27 -13.54 14.54 5.81
N LEU A 28 -12.59 15.43 6.11
CA LEU A 28 -12.47 16.75 5.50
C LEU A 28 -12.33 16.65 3.98
N ASN A 29 -11.55 15.68 3.49
CA ASN A 29 -11.37 15.42 2.07
C ASN A 29 -12.66 15.04 1.37
N LEU A 30 -13.40 14.09 1.94
CA LEU A 30 -14.62 13.60 1.31
C LEU A 30 -15.74 14.64 1.37
N GLU A 31 -15.83 15.43 2.45
CA GLU A 31 -16.83 16.48 2.61
C GLU A 31 -16.62 17.66 1.66
N ASN A 32 -15.38 18.14 1.49
CA ASN A 32 -15.12 19.34 0.69
C ASN A 32 -14.85 19.05 -0.79
N THR A 33 -14.22 17.91 -1.07
CA THR A 33 -13.53 17.70 -2.34
C THR A 33 -14.02 16.48 -3.08
N LYS A 34 -14.63 15.55 -2.33
CA LYS A 34 -15.01 14.22 -2.81
C LYS A 34 -13.82 13.47 -3.40
N CYS A 35 -12.60 13.76 -2.98
CA CYS A 35 -11.39 13.15 -3.52
C CYS A 35 -10.48 12.64 -2.39
N ILE A 36 -9.79 11.54 -2.65
CA ILE A 36 -8.62 11.10 -1.87
C ILE A 36 -7.45 10.90 -2.85
N SER A 37 -6.25 11.19 -2.40
CA SER A 37 -5.03 11.04 -3.19
C SER A 37 -4.01 10.20 -2.42
N SER A 38 -3.19 9.45 -3.16
CA SER A 38 -2.00 8.86 -2.57
C SER A 38 -1.00 9.96 -2.20
N SER A 39 -0.25 9.77 -1.10
CA SER A 39 0.65 10.81 -0.59
C SER A 39 1.74 11.20 -1.59
N ALA A 40 2.34 10.21 -2.25
CA ALA A 40 3.39 10.44 -3.24
C ALA A 40 2.88 11.11 -4.52
N PHE A 41 1.69 10.73 -5.00
CA PHE A 41 1.10 11.37 -6.18
C PHE A 41 0.66 12.80 -5.87
N PHE A 42 0.16 13.04 -4.66
CA PHE A 42 -0.17 14.38 -4.21
C PHE A 42 1.06 15.31 -4.23
N GLN A 43 2.19 14.86 -3.67
CA GLN A 43 3.45 15.62 -3.72
C GLN A 43 3.89 15.90 -5.17
N PHE A 44 3.83 14.88 -6.04
CA PHE A 44 4.11 15.01 -7.48
C PHE A 44 3.26 16.11 -8.15
N ILE A 45 1.94 16.14 -7.91
CA ILE A 45 1.06 17.16 -8.50
C ILE A 45 1.36 18.53 -7.91
N THR A 46 1.57 18.65 -6.60
CA THR A 46 1.80 19.96 -5.98
C THR A 46 3.08 20.65 -6.47
N ASP A 47 4.10 19.86 -6.81
CA ASP A 47 5.33 20.37 -7.42
C ASP A 47 5.11 20.73 -8.91
N SER A 48 4.29 19.95 -9.62
CA SER A 48 4.03 20.11 -11.06
C SER A 48 2.97 21.16 -11.40
N ASP A 49 2.00 21.40 -10.52
CA ASP A 49 0.82 22.23 -10.73
C ASP A 49 0.56 23.10 -9.50
N LYS A 50 1.23 24.26 -9.47
CA LYS A 50 1.11 25.25 -8.41
C LYS A 50 -0.30 25.85 -8.31
N GLU A 51 -1.09 25.82 -9.39
CA GLU A 51 -2.47 26.29 -9.38
C GLU A 51 -3.37 25.28 -8.66
N PHE A 52 -3.21 23.98 -8.92
CA PHE A 52 -3.85 22.91 -8.17
C PHE A 52 -3.47 22.99 -6.69
N ALA A 53 -2.18 23.10 -6.36
CA ALA A 53 -1.71 23.25 -4.97
C ALA A 53 -2.31 24.49 -4.29
N SER A 54 -2.46 25.61 -5.01
CA SER A 54 -3.10 26.82 -4.49
C SER A 54 -4.59 26.64 -4.24
N LYS A 55 -5.32 26.00 -5.18
CA LYS A 55 -6.74 25.67 -5.03
C LYS A 55 -6.96 24.70 -3.87
N TYR A 56 -6.04 23.77 -3.68
CA TYR A 56 -5.97 22.83 -2.59
C TYR A 56 -5.82 23.53 -1.23
N LEU A 57 -4.68 24.19 -1.00
CA LEU A 57 -4.33 24.85 0.27
C LEU A 57 -5.31 25.94 0.73
N LYS A 58 -6.10 26.53 -0.18
CA LYS A 58 -7.16 27.49 0.15
C LYS A 58 -8.39 26.86 0.83
N GLY A 59 -8.34 25.59 1.19
CA GLY A 59 -9.47 24.86 1.79
C GLY A 59 -10.48 24.37 0.77
N SER A 60 -10.16 24.49 -0.53
CA SER A 60 -10.96 23.88 -1.59
C SER A 60 -10.57 22.40 -1.80
N ILE A 61 -9.39 21.93 -1.33
CA ILE A 61 -8.99 20.50 -1.28
C ILE A 61 -7.96 20.16 -0.14
N SER A 62 -7.94 19.00 0.57
CA SER A 62 -7.15 18.82 1.83
C SER A 62 -6.12 17.65 1.95
N ALA A 63 -4.84 17.89 2.22
CA ALA A 63 -3.84 16.84 2.53
C ALA A 63 -2.64 17.44 3.24
N PHE A 64 -2.09 16.58 4.07
CA PHE A 64 -0.91 16.75 4.88
C PHE A 64 0.32 16.26 4.10
N SER A 65 1.37 17.07 4.04
CA SER A 65 2.69 16.61 3.60
C SER A 65 3.62 16.63 4.82
N PRO A 66 4.05 15.47 5.36
CA PRO A 66 5.13 15.45 6.33
C PRO A 66 6.47 15.60 5.59
N HIS A 67 7.33 16.42 6.17
CA HIS A 67 8.74 16.69 5.86
C HIS A 67 9.07 17.71 4.75
N ASN A 68 9.78 18.73 5.21
CA ASN A 68 10.12 20.01 4.59
C ASN A 68 11.59 20.06 4.14
N GLU A 69 12.21 18.92 3.88
CA GLU A 69 13.50 18.85 3.16
C GLU A 69 13.23 18.19 1.81
N LEU A 70 12.59 18.94 0.92
CA LEU A 70 12.28 18.48 -0.42
C LEU A 70 13.57 18.16 -1.17
N ASN A 71 13.71 16.88 -1.51
CA ASN A 71 14.57 16.43 -2.60
C ASN A 71 14.29 17.33 -3.82
N LYS A 72 15.34 17.91 -4.42
CA LYS A 72 15.22 18.98 -5.44
C LYS A 72 14.45 18.57 -6.71
N ASN A 73 13.96 17.33 -6.82
CA ASN A 73 13.26 16.85 -8.00
C ASN A 73 12.25 15.71 -7.75
N ILE A 74 11.31 15.89 -6.81
CA ILE A 74 10.25 14.89 -6.51
C ILE A 74 9.53 14.43 -7.79
N LYS A 75 9.27 15.36 -8.72
CA LYS A 75 8.65 15.05 -10.01
C LYS A 75 9.45 14.01 -10.81
N GLU A 76 10.73 14.27 -11.05
CA GLU A 76 11.59 13.36 -11.80
C GLU A 76 11.81 12.05 -11.05
N ASP A 77 11.98 12.10 -9.73
CA ASP A 77 12.17 10.91 -8.91
C ASP A 77 10.92 10.02 -8.95
N TYR A 78 9.73 10.61 -8.87
CA TYR A 78 8.48 9.89 -9.05
C TYR A 78 8.44 9.26 -10.44
N ILE A 79 8.56 10.03 -11.53
CA ILE A 79 8.49 9.51 -12.92
C ILE A 79 9.49 8.38 -13.16
N ASN A 80 10.71 8.52 -12.65
CA ASN A 80 11.79 7.56 -12.85
C ASN A 80 11.75 6.36 -11.88
N GLY A 81 10.84 6.36 -10.89
CA GLY A 81 10.73 5.30 -9.89
C GLY A 81 11.85 5.32 -8.84
N LYS A 82 12.42 6.50 -8.58
CA LYS A 82 13.50 6.75 -7.62
C LYS A 82 13.02 7.40 -6.32
N LEU A 83 11.71 7.65 -6.18
CA LEU A 83 11.17 8.22 -4.95
C LEU A 83 11.43 7.27 -3.76
N GLU A 84 11.94 7.83 -2.67
CA GLU A 84 12.20 7.10 -1.42
C GLU A 84 10.97 7.16 -0.52
N TYR A 85 10.34 6.01 -0.28
CA TYR A 85 9.14 5.90 0.55
C TYR A 85 9.43 5.46 1.98
N LEU A 86 10.59 4.84 2.21
CA LEU A 86 10.96 4.32 3.52
C LEU A 86 11.34 5.48 4.45
N PRO A 87 10.68 5.64 5.61
CA PRO A 87 10.94 6.75 6.51
C PRO A 87 12.27 6.60 7.26
N PHE A 88 12.78 5.38 7.44
CA PHE A 88 14.06 5.11 8.08
C PHE A 88 14.59 3.72 7.72
N GLU A 89 15.91 3.57 7.75
CA GLU A 89 16.55 2.26 7.55
C GLU A 89 16.66 1.50 8.88
N HIS A 90 16.56 0.18 8.81
CA HIS A 90 16.79 -0.67 9.97
C HIS A 90 18.24 -0.54 10.44
N ASN A 91 18.48 -0.28 11.74
CA ASN A 91 19.82 -0.19 12.29
C ASN A 91 20.52 -1.57 12.28
N PRO A 92 21.54 -1.80 11.43
CA PRO A 92 22.22 -3.10 11.35
C PRO A 92 23.10 -3.38 12.58
N LYS A 93 23.32 -2.39 13.44
CA LYS A 93 24.15 -2.47 14.65
C LYS A 93 23.31 -2.59 15.93
N CYS A 94 22.05 -3.02 15.83
CA CYS A 94 21.21 -3.25 17.00
C CYS A 94 21.86 -4.30 17.91
N ASN A 95 22.44 -3.86 19.03
CA ASN A 95 23.12 -4.71 20.00
C ASN A 95 22.31 -4.77 21.30
N VAL A 96 21.12 -5.36 21.20
CA VAL A 96 20.30 -5.66 22.36
C VAL A 96 20.32 -7.17 22.57
N ASN A 97 20.79 -7.59 23.74
CA ASN A 97 20.84 -9.02 24.09
C ASN A 97 19.45 -9.64 24.29
N LEU A 98 18.44 -8.79 24.54
CA LEU A 98 17.05 -9.20 24.66
C LEU A 98 16.15 -8.06 24.14
N MET A 99 15.25 -8.38 23.21
CA MET A 99 14.17 -7.47 22.81
C MET A 99 12.92 -7.81 23.61
N SER A 100 12.22 -6.77 24.08
CA SER A 100 10.89 -6.96 24.68
C SER A 100 9.91 -7.49 23.61
N MET A 101 8.88 -8.21 24.04
CA MET A 101 7.81 -8.66 23.14
C MET A 101 7.12 -7.49 22.42
N PHE A 102 7.00 -6.35 23.09
CA PHE A 102 6.51 -5.11 22.49
C PHE A 102 7.41 -4.66 21.32
N ASN A 103 8.72 -4.59 21.53
CA ASN A 103 9.65 -4.21 20.46
C ASN A 103 9.65 -5.23 19.31
N ASN A 104 9.58 -6.53 19.62
CA ASN A 104 9.48 -7.58 18.60
C ASN A 104 8.23 -7.40 17.73
N HIS A 105 7.09 -7.10 18.34
CA HIS A 105 5.84 -6.89 17.61
C HIS A 105 5.94 -5.68 16.66
N ILE A 106 6.33 -4.50 17.18
CA ILE A 106 6.44 -3.28 16.37
C ILE A 106 7.49 -3.44 15.25
N THR A 107 8.64 -4.05 15.54
CA THR A 107 9.66 -4.29 14.52
C THR A 107 9.24 -5.30 13.47
N SER A 108 8.45 -6.32 13.84
CA SER A 108 7.87 -7.29 12.91
C SER A 108 6.89 -6.63 11.92
N GLU A 109 6.01 -5.76 12.42
CA GLU A 109 5.08 -5.02 11.56
C GLU A 109 5.82 -4.11 10.59
N TYR A 110 6.81 -3.36 11.06
CA TYR A 110 7.64 -2.52 10.19
C TYR A 110 8.45 -3.34 9.18
N ARG A 111 9.02 -4.47 9.61
CA ARG A 111 9.85 -5.35 8.75
C ARG A 111 9.08 -5.85 7.54
N THR A 112 7.81 -6.20 7.72
CA THR A 112 6.91 -6.60 6.63
C THR A 112 6.88 -5.54 5.53
N GLU A 113 6.53 -4.30 5.89
CA GLU A 113 6.41 -3.21 4.93
C GLU A 113 7.78 -2.79 4.37
N TYR A 114 8.82 -2.82 5.21
CA TYR A 114 10.19 -2.54 4.81
C TYR A 114 10.68 -3.52 3.73
N ASN A 115 10.52 -4.83 3.96
CA ASN A 115 10.98 -5.85 3.02
C ASN A 115 10.18 -5.80 1.71
N CYS A 116 8.86 -5.59 1.81
CA CYS A 116 7.99 -5.41 0.65
C CYS A 116 8.42 -4.22 -0.21
N GLU A 117 8.67 -3.06 0.41
CA GLU A 117 9.07 -1.83 -0.27
C GLU A 117 10.50 -1.92 -0.81
N HIS A 118 11.43 -2.53 -0.07
CA HIS A 118 12.79 -2.77 -0.53
C HIS A 118 12.80 -3.63 -1.80
N PHE A 119 12.00 -4.71 -1.83
CA PHE A 119 11.86 -5.55 -3.01
C PHE A 119 11.25 -4.77 -4.18
N ARG A 120 10.18 -4.00 -3.93
CA ARG A 120 9.56 -3.13 -4.95
C ARG A 120 10.58 -2.18 -5.58
N LYS A 121 11.38 -1.51 -4.75
CA LYS A 121 12.39 -0.54 -5.20
C LYS A 121 13.42 -1.18 -6.13
N LEU A 122 13.85 -2.42 -5.84
CA LEU A 122 14.86 -3.13 -6.64
C LEU A 122 14.29 -3.67 -7.96
N TYR A 123 13.12 -4.29 -7.95
CA TYR A 123 12.61 -5.07 -9.07
C TYR A 123 11.43 -4.43 -9.80
N PHE A 124 10.68 -3.56 -9.12
CA PHE A 124 9.45 -2.93 -9.62
C PHE A 124 9.39 -1.42 -9.30
N PRO A 125 10.43 -0.62 -9.59
CA PRO A 125 10.57 0.75 -9.09
C PRO A 125 9.42 1.70 -9.52
N LYS A 126 8.72 1.38 -10.60
CA LYS A 126 7.58 2.16 -11.12
C LYS A 126 6.21 1.67 -10.63
N TYR A 127 6.17 0.68 -9.74
CA TYR A 127 4.94 0.21 -9.12
C TYR A 127 4.57 1.13 -7.95
N PRO A 128 3.27 1.27 -7.62
CA PRO A 128 2.84 2.06 -6.47
C PRO A 128 3.44 1.49 -5.18
N SER A 129 3.89 2.36 -4.27
CA SER A 129 4.34 1.91 -2.95
C SER A 129 3.15 1.68 -2.02
N ARG A 130 3.19 0.60 -1.25
CA ARG A 130 2.24 0.34 -0.15
C ARG A 130 2.23 1.47 0.89
N LEU A 131 3.35 2.17 1.05
CA LEU A 131 3.51 3.24 2.04
C LEU A 131 2.90 4.58 1.60
N SER A 132 2.56 4.71 0.32
CA SER A 132 1.96 5.93 -0.25
C SER A 132 0.56 5.71 -0.83
N SER A 133 0.30 4.51 -1.38
CA SER A 133 -0.86 4.21 -2.19
C SER A 133 -2.18 4.24 -1.42
N CYS A 134 -3.26 4.52 -2.13
CA CYS A 134 -4.60 4.15 -1.67
C CYS A 134 -4.83 2.65 -1.92
N TYR A 135 -5.42 1.99 -0.94
CA TYR A 135 -5.82 0.58 -1.01
C TYR A 135 -7.27 0.49 -1.44
N ALA A 136 -7.56 -0.31 -2.46
CA ALA A 136 -8.89 -0.45 -3.02
C ALA A 136 -9.21 -1.88 -3.47
N PHE A 137 -10.49 -2.17 -3.65
CA PHE A 137 -10.99 -3.40 -4.23
C PHE A 137 -11.66 -3.12 -5.59
N GLY A 138 -11.55 -4.05 -6.52
CA GLY A 138 -12.15 -3.91 -7.86
C GLY A 138 -13.66 -4.14 -7.89
N ASP A 139 -14.22 -4.73 -6.83
CA ASP A 139 -15.63 -5.07 -6.72
C ASP A 139 -16.08 -5.07 -5.24
N TYR A 140 -17.39 -4.94 -5.02
CA TYR A 140 -17.97 -4.88 -3.68
C TYR A 140 -18.03 -6.25 -2.98
N GLU A 141 -18.03 -7.36 -3.72
CA GLU A 141 -18.06 -8.71 -3.14
C GLU A 141 -16.74 -9.02 -2.42
N SER A 142 -15.62 -8.57 -2.97
CA SER A 142 -14.31 -8.58 -2.31
C SER A 142 -14.36 -7.83 -0.97
N CYS A 143 -15.08 -6.70 -0.89
CA CYS A 143 -15.28 -6.00 0.38
C CYS A 143 -16.12 -6.82 1.38
N LYS A 144 -17.14 -7.58 0.94
CA LYS A 144 -17.89 -8.46 1.86
C LYS A 144 -17.00 -9.55 2.45
N ILE A 145 -16.17 -10.18 1.62
CA ILE A 145 -15.19 -11.21 2.06
C ILE A 145 -14.24 -10.62 3.10
N VAL A 146 -13.68 -9.43 2.82
CA VAL A 146 -12.79 -8.72 3.75
C VAL A 146 -13.51 -8.33 5.04
N SER A 147 -14.75 -7.83 4.94
CA SER A 147 -15.56 -7.47 6.10
C SER A 147 -15.84 -8.66 7.01
N GLU A 148 -16.19 -9.82 6.43
CA GLU A 148 -16.41 -11.05 7.18
C GLU A 148 -15.12 -11.56 7.84
N LYS A 149 -14.03 -11.63 7.06
CA LYS A 149 -12.74 -12.19 7.53
C LYS A 149 -12.07 -11.31 8.58
N TYR A 150 -12.02 -10.01 8.35
CA TYR A 150 -11.26 -9.05 9.17
C TYR A 150 -12.13 -8.18 10.07
N ARG A 151 -13.46 -8.38 10.06
CA ARG A 151 -14.44 -7.61 10.84
C ARG A 151 -14.41 -6.11 10.53
N TRP A 152 -14.05 -5.75 9.30
CA TRP A 152 -14.09 -4.37 8.85
C TRP A 152 -15.53 -3.94 8.64
N ASN A 153 -15.86 -2.70 8.96
CA ASN A 153 -17.23 -2.19 8.86
C ASN A 153 -17.64 -2.03 7.39
N LEU A 154 -18.50 -2.91 6.87
CA LEU A 154 -18.96 -2.85 5.49
C LEU A 154 -19.68 -1.54 5.14
N ASN A 155 -20.31 -0.89 6.12
CA ASN A 155 -20.98 0.40 5.93
C ASN A 155 -20.00 1.57 5.69
N SER A 156 -18.70 1.36 5.90
CA SER A 156 -17.68 2.37 5.59
C SER A 156 -17.17 2.29 4.16
N VAL A 157 -17.61 1.30 3.39
CA VAL A 157 -17.21 1.15 1.99
C VAL A 157 -17.83 2.26 1.15
N LYS A 158 -16.98 2.95 0.40
CA LYS A 158 -17.35 4.02 -0.51
C LYS A 158 -16.81 3.74 -1.91
N LYS A 159 -17.50 4.27 -2.92
CA LYS A 159 -17.22 3.99 -4.32
C LYS A 159 -16.46 5.14 -4.96
N PHE A 160 -15.38 4.83 -5.66
CA PHE A 160 -14.49 5.80 -6.27
C PHE A 160 -14.22 5.49 -7.73
N ARG A 161 -13.86 6.54 -8.48
CA ARG A 161 -13.28 6.46 -9.81
C ARG A 161 -11.90 7.11 -9.81
N LEU A 162 -10.94 6.48 -10.46
CA LEU A 162 -9.61 7.06 -10.64
C LEU A 162 -9.67 8.17 -11.70
N ILE A 163 -9.29 9.39 -11.32
CA ILE A 163 -9.19 10.51 -12.25
C ILE A 163 -8.02 10.23 -13.21
N PRO A 164 -8.22 10.31 -14.55
CA PRO A 164 -7.16 10.06 -15.50
C PRO A 164 -6.02 11.08 -15.39
N TYR A 165 -4.83 10.60 -15.04
CA TYR A 165 -3.57 11.33 -15.16
C TYR A 165 -2.52 10.43 -15.83
N GLU A 166 -1.59 11.05 -16.56
CA GLU A 166 -0.56 10.36 -17.34
C GLU A 166 0.31 9.44 -16.47
N HIS A 167 0.61 9.86 -15.24
CA HIS A 167 1.52 9.15 -14.33
C HIS A 167 0.82 8.42 -13.18
N ASN A 168 -0.46 8.11 -13.32
CA ASN A 168 -1.14 7.19 -12.41
C ASN A 168 -0.44 5.82 -12.42
N ARG A 169 -0.34 5.20 -11.25
CA ARG A 169 0.19 3.83 -11.11
C ARG A 169 -0.82 2.98 -10.37
N VAL A 170 -1.07 1.79 -10.91
CA VAL A 170 -2.02 0.84 -10.35
C VAL A 170 -1.43 -0.56 -10.41
N ALA A 171 -1.35 -1.24 -9.27
CA ALA A 171 -0.93 -2.64 -9.20
C ALA A 171 -2.03 -3.48 -8.56
N LYS A 172 -2.33 -4.65 -9.14
CA LYS A 172 -3.27 -5.62 -8.58
C LYS A 172 -2.48 -6.70 -7.85
N VAL A 173 -2.64 -6.82 -6.54
CA VAL A 173 -1.80 -7.68 -5.70
C VAL A 173 -2.69 -8.50 -4.76
N ASN A 174 -2.18 -9.64 -4.28
CA ASN A 174 -2.91 -10.46 -3.31
C ASN A 174 -2.56 -10.01 -1.89
N MET A 175 -3.49 -9.33 -1.21
CA MET A 175 -3.26 -8.81 0.15
C MET A 175 -2.97 -9.94 1.15
N GLU A 176 -3.48 -11.14 0.90
CA GLU A 176 -3.32 -12.28 1.78
C GLU A 176 -1.88 -12.79 1.86
N ILE A 177 -1.05 -12.52 0.85
CA ILE A 177 0.39 -12.81 0.92
C ILE A 177 1.03 -11.98 2.03
N VAL A 178 0.62 -10.71 2.19
CA VAL A 178 1.08 -9.84 3.28
C VAL A 178 0.56 -10.34 4.62
N SER A 179 -0.71 -10.75 4.70
CA SER A 179 -1.27 -11.35 5.93
C SER A 179 -0.51 -12.61 6.37
N LEU A 180 -0.16 -13.49 5.43
CA LEU A 180 0.63 -14.69 5.71
C LEU A 180 2.05 -14.35 6.16
N GLU A 181 2.71 -13.39 5.51
CA GLU A 181 4.08 -12.97 5.88
C GLU A 181 4.10 -12.33 7.27
N ARG A 182 3.13 -11.47 7.60
CA ARG A 182 2.97 -10.91 8.94
C ARG A 182 2.81 -11.99 9.99
N TYR A 183 1.97 -13.00 9.71
CA TYR A 183 1.83 -14.16 10.59
C TYR A 183 3.16 -14.90 10.74
N ALA A 184 3.82 -15.26 9.64
CA ALA A 184 5.09 -15.98 9.65
C ALA A 184 6.19 -15.25 10.45
N ASN A 185 6.28 -13.92 10.30
CA ASN A 185 7.26 -13.09 11.01
C ASN A 185 7.04 -13.03 12.53
N THR A 186 5.83 -13.32 13.03
CA THR A 186 5.60 -13.37 14.48
C THR A 186 6.14 -14.64 15.14
N PHE A 187 6.34 -15.73 14.38
CA PHE A 187 6.77 -17.02 14.91
C PHE A 187 8.15 -17.46 14.43
N SER A 188 8.65 -16.89 13.34
CA SER A 188 9.89 -17.36 12.71
C SER A 188 10.67 -16.23 12.03
N SER A 189 11.99 -16.38 11.99
CA SER A 189 12.84 -15.58 11.11
C SER A 189 12.89 -16.26 9.75
N LEU A 190 12.30 -15.63 8.74
CA LEU A 190 12.36 -16.11 7.37
C LEU A 190 13.75 -15.85 6.78
N ASP A 191 14.30 -16.82 6.06
CA ASP A 191 15.55 -16.64 5.33
C ASP A 191 15.38 -15.70 4.11
N ALA A 192 16.49 -15.22 3.58
CA ALA A 192 16.49 -14.24 2.50
C ALA A 192 15.89 -14.78 1.19
N GLU A 193 16.04 -16.07 0.89
CA GLU A 193 15.51 -16.68 -0.32
C GLU A 193 13.97 -16.78 -0.22
N THR A 194 13.47 -17.22 0.94
CA THR A 194 12.03 -17.27 1.23
C THR A 194 11.41 -15.88 1.17
N GLN A 195 12.03 -14.88 1.79
CA GLN A 195 11.61 -13.47 1.71
C GLN A 195 11.52 -12.99 0.25
N GLN A 196 12.53 -13.27 -0.58
CA GLN A 196 12.51 -12.90 -2.00
C GLN A 196 11.36 -13.56 -2.76
N LYS A 197 11.10 -14.86 -2.54
CA LYS A 197 9.99 -15.59 -3.19
C LYS A 197 8.62 -15.02 -2.81
N ILE A 198 8.43 -14.66 -1.55
CA ILE A 198 7.18 -14.04 -1.06
C ILE A 198 6.92 -12.72 -1.77
N TRP A 199 7.91 -11.81 -1.76
CA TRP A 199 7.73 -10.47 -2.34
C TRP A 199 7.69 -10.50 -3.87
N ALA A 200 8.43 -11.41 -4.51
CA ALA A 200 8.27 -11.67 -5.93
C ALA A 200 6.84 -12.12 -6.24
N SER A 201 6.28 -13.04 -5.46
CA SER A 201 4.90 -13.52 -5.66
C SER A 201 3.89 -12.39 -5.49
N TYR A 202 4.02 -11.59 -4.44
CA TYR A 202 3.14 -10.45 -4.18
C TYR A 202 3.14 -9.44 -5.32
N TRP A 203 4.32 -8.95 -5.73
CA TRP A 203 4.42 -7.89 -6.74
C TRP A 203 4.09 -8.38 -8.15
N ASN A 204 4.35 -9.64 -8.48
CA ASN A 204 3.88 -10.23 -9.74
C ASN A 204 2.37 -10.50 -9.76
N GLY A 205 1.63 -10.23 -8.67
CA GLY A 205 0.21 -10.50 -8.59
C GLY A 205 -0.10 -12.01 -8.66
N ILE A 206 0.74 -12.84 -8.05
CA ILE A 206 0.47 -14.26 -7.88
C ILE A 206 -0.67 -14.42 -6.86
N GLY A 207 -1.53 -15.41 -7.09
CA GLY A 207 -2.65 -15.74 -6.20
C GLY A 207 -2.17 -16.38 -4.90
N ASN A 208 -2.61 -17.61 -4.63
CA ASN A 208 -2.28 -18.30 -3.39
C ASN A 208 -0.81 -18.72 -3.35
N ILE A 209 -0.14 -18.51 -2.21
CA ILE A 209 1.16 -19.12 -1.90
C ILE A 209 1.04 -20.04 -0.71
N LYS A 210 1.98 -20.97 -0.58
CA LYS A 210 2.09 -21.87 0.56
C LYS A 210 3.41 -21.67 1.26
N MET A 211 3.38 -21.67 2.58
CA MET A 211 4.58 -21.59 3.42
C MET A 211 4.53 -22.68 4.48
N GLU A 212 5.66 -23.33 4.68
CA GLU A 212 5.83 -24.28 5.76
C GLU A 212 6.42 -23.53 6.97
N LEU A 213 5.68 -23.51 8.08
CA LEU A 213 6.04 -22.75 9.29
C LEU A 213 6.17 -23.68 10.51
N PRO A 214 7.09 -23.35 11.43
CA PRO A 214 7.21 -24.10 12.68
C PRO A 214 6.01 -23.87 13.59
N THR A 215 5.60 -24.94 14.29
CA THR A 215 4.52 -25.00 15.27
C THR A 215 4.96 -25.83 16.48
N ILE A 216 4.14 -25.85 17.54
CA ILE A 216 4.38 -26.68 18.73
C ILE A 216 4.46 -28.18 18.37
N ASN A 217 3.79 -28.61 17.29
CA ASN A 217 3.71 -30.01 16.86
C ASN A 217 4.67 -30.34 15.70
N GLY A 218 5.70 -29.51 15.46
CA GLY A 218 6.61 -29.67 14.34
C GLY A 218 6.33 -28.63 13.26
N SER A 219 6.15 -29.05 12.02
CA SER A 219 6.00 -28.14 10.88
C SER A 219 4.61 -28.25 10.25
N GLN A 220 4.01 -27.13 9.87
CA GLN A 220 2.69 -27.09 9.23
C GLN A 220 2.72 -26.19 8.01
N VAL A 221 2.01 -26.61 6.95
CA VAL A 221 1.81 -25.80 5.75
C VAL A 221 0.63 -24.87 5.96
N PHE A 222 0.86 -23.58 5.74
CA PHE A 222 -0.12 -22.51 5.73
C PHE A 222 -0.30 -22.00 4.31
N GLU A 223 -1.54 -21.68 3.95
CA GLU A 223 -1.88 -21.08 2.67
C GLU A 223 -2.29 -19.63 2.90
N SER A 224 -1.91 -18.72 2.00
CA SER A 224 -2.33 -17.32 2.11
C SER A 224 -3.84 -17.18 1.92
N GLY A 225 -4.41 -17.93 0.97
CA GLY A 225 -5.69 -17.59 0.36
C GLY A 225 -5.52 -16.51 -0.70
N ILE A 226 -6.64 -16.00 -1.21
CA ILE A 226 -6.66 -14.99 -2.29
C ILE A 226 -7.69 -13.93 -1.97
N ILE A 227 -7.23 -12.70 -1.77
CA ILE A 227 -8.06 -11.50 -1.80
C ILE A 227 -7.28 -10.45 -2.61
N TRP A 228 -7.84 -10.06 -3.75
CA TRP A 228 -7.20 -9.09 -4.63
C TRP A 228 -7.42 -7.67 -4.12
N GLU A 229 -6.34 -6.95 -3.90
CA GLU A 229 -6.34 -5.51 -3.65
C GLU A 229 -5.66 -4.77 -4.80
N TYR A 230 -6.05 -3.52 -4.98
CA TYR A 230 -5.44 -2.58 -5.90
C TYR A 230 -4.70 -1.53 -5.09
N LEU A 231 -3.40 -1.42 -5.31
CA LEU A 231 -2.61 -0.29 -4.86
C LEU A 231 -2.68 0.80 -5.93
N ILE A 232 -3.10 1.99 -5.53
CA ILE A 232 -3.33 3.10 -6.45
C ILE A 232 -2.50 4.30 -6.02
N GLU A 233 -1.59 4.75 -6.88
CA GLU A 233 -1.03 6.09 -6.84
C GLU A 233 -1.71 6.97 -7.88
N GLY A 234 -2.48 7.95 -7.39
CA GLY A 234 -3.37 8.76 -8.22
C GLY A 234 -4.34 9.58 -7.36
N ILE A 235 -5.34 10.20 -8.01
CA ILE A 235 -6.48 10.84 -7.34
C ILE A 235 -7.74 10.01 -7.61
N LEU A 236 -8.40 9.59 -6.53
CA LEU A 236 -9.66 8.87 -6.56
C LEU A 236 -10.80 9.80 -6.17
N GLN A 237 -11.77 9.96 -7.06
CA GLN A 237 -12.97 10.76 -6.87
C GLN A 237 -14.14 9.88 -6.41
N LEU A 238 -14.74 10.23 -5.28
CA LEU A 238 -15.96 9.66 -4.73
C LEU A 238 -17.11 9.85 -5.71
N ILE A 239 -17.79 8.76 -6.04
CA ILE A 239 -18.95 8.75 -6.93
C ILE A 239 -20.25 8.29 -6.24
N ASP A 240 -20.16 7.81 -4.98
CA ASP A 240 -21.28 7.40 -4.10
C ASP A 240 -20.84 7.32 -2.61
#